data_AF-A0A914MUZ0-F1
#
_entry.id   AF-A0A914MUZ0-F1
#
_cell.length_a   1.000
_cell.length_b   1.000
_cell.length_c   1.000
_cell.angle_alpha   90.00
_cell.angle_beta   90.00
_cell.angle_gamma   90.00
#
_symmetry.space_group_name_H-M   'P 1'
#
loop_
_entity.id
_entity.type
_entity.pdbx_description
1 polymer ?
#
loop_
_entity_poly.entity_id
_entity_poly.type
_entity_poly.pdbx_seq_one_letter_code
_entity_poly.pdbx_strand_id
1 'polypeptide(L)'
;MFERDVTTNDIDRHNSLMISGDKNQKKPIYDVFLGGSCGNTCWRSEIVIPYLKRHGITYYDPQRPVWSENMIREEQRAKENSRIFLFVLDPGTINATSFLEIAYFASRKASKLVVVFLGRHEWSDKALKVDLPDRIRTCNLLEAILKRHSVLMLTSINEALDFVDEKIIRDKPFNE
;
A
#
# COMPACT_ATOMS: atom_id res chain seq x y z
N MET A 1 34.68 43.80 -10.37
CA MET A 1 34.89 44.22 -8.97
C MET A 1 34.08 43.27 -8.09
N PHE A 2 34.80 42.30 -7.53
CA PHE A 2 34.47 41.33 -6.48
C PHE A 2 33.27 40.37 -6.64
N GLU A 3 33.63 39.14 -7.04
CA GLU A 3 33.05 37.89 -6.53
C GLU A 3 33.04 37.88 -5.00
N ARG A 4 32.00 37.28 -4.41
CA ARG A 4 32.06 36.71 -3.06
C ARG A 4 31.48 35.31 -3.09
N ASP A 5 32.37 34.38 -2.81
CA ASP A 5 32.16 32.96 -2.60
C ASP A 5 31.11 32.69 -1.52
N VAL A 6 30.10 31.89 -1.87
CA VAL A 6 29.33 31.13 -0.88
C VAL A 6 30.17 29.89 -0.57
N THR A 7 30.90 29.94 0.54
CA THR A 7 31.77 28.85 0.97
C THR A 7 30.94 27.61 1.30
N THR A 8 31.45 26.47 0.86
CA THR A 8 30.93 25.10 0.99
C THR A 8 30.77 24.58 2.44
N ASN A 9 30.82 25.45 3.45
CA ASN A 9 30.82 25.07 4.86
C ASN A 9 29.44 25.13 5.56
N ASP A 10 28.39 25.64 4.91
CA ASP A 10 27.05 25.73 5.51
C ASP A 10 26.15 24.52 5.20
N ILE A 11 26.48 23.72 4.20
CA ILE A 11 25.73 22.49 3.84
C ILE A 11 26.08 21.33 4.79
N ASP A 12 27.29 21.32 5.35
CA ASP A 12 27.77 20.21 6.17
C ASP A 12 27.32 20.26 7.64
N ARG A 13 26.87 21.42 8.14
CA ARG A 13 26.32 21.52 9.51
C ARG A 13 24.89 20.98 9.64
N HIS A 14 24.12 20.95 8.56
CA HIS A 14 22.78 20.35 8.58
C HIS A 14 22.79 18.83 8.41
N ASN A 15 23.90 18.26 7.92
CA ASN A 15 24.05 16.80 7.75
C ASN A 15 24.69 16.09 8.95
N SER A 16 25.17 16.81 9.97
CA SER A 16 25.84 16.21 11.13
C SER A 16 24.92 15.87 12.32
N LEU A 17 23.59 16.00 12.19
CA LEU A 17 22.61 15.65 13.24
C LEU A 17 21.77 14.39 12.95
N MET A 18 22.07 13.65 11.88
CA MET A 18 21.33 12.43 11.51
C MET A 18 22.08 11.13 11.85
N ILE A 19 23.17 11.18 12.63
CA ILE A 19 23.82 10.00 13.20
C ILE A 19 23.68 10.03 14.72
N SER A 20 22.45 9.91 15.18
CA SER A 20 22.14 9.31 16.46
C SER A 20 21.05 8.28 16.20
N GLY A 21 21.47 7.04 16.00
CA GLY A 21 20.55 5.91 15.85
C GLY A 21 19.69 5.80 17.09
N ASP A 22 18.44 6.25 16.98
CA ASP A 22 17.42 5.99 17.98
C ASP A 22 17.09 4.49 17.91
N LYS A 23 17.68 3.71 18.81
CA LYS A 23 17.42 2.28 19.01
C LYS A 23 16.07 2.05 19.68
N ASN A 24 15.04 2.74 19.21
CA ASN A 24 13.67 2.55 19.62
C ASN A 24 12.78 2.50 18.38
N GLN A 25 13.12 1.62 17.42
CA GLN A 25 12.17 1.26 16.36
C GLN A 25 10.94 0.67 17.03
N LYS A 26 9.90 1.49 17.20
CA LYS A 26 8.59 1.04 17.67
C LYS A 26 8.16 -0.10 16.75
N LYS A 27 7.89 -1.26 17.34
CA LYS A 27 7.30 -2.37 16.60
C LYS A 27 6.04 -1.88 15.90
N PRO A 28 5.81 -2.26 14.64
CA PRO A 28 4.57 -1.98 13.94
C PRO A 28 3.37 -2.41 14.80
N ILE A 29 2.36 -1.54 14.86
CA ILE A 29 1.13 -1.75 15.63
C ILE A 29 0.25 -2.80 14.95
N TYR A 30 0.34 -2.87 13.62
CA TYR A 30 -0.43 -3.81 12.81
C TYR A 30 0.50 -4.64 11.92
N ASP A 31 0.16 -5.90 11.71
CA ASP A 31 0.83 -6.73 10.73
C ASP A 31 0.39 -6.34 9.32
N VAL A 32 -0.91 -6.07 9.11
CA VAL A 32 -1.47 -5.80 7.77
C VAL A 32 -2.37 -4.57 7.74
N PHE A 33 -2.07 -3.61 6.86
CA PHE A 33 -2.99 -2.55 6.46
C PHE A 33 -3.84 -3.01 5.26
N LEU A 34 -5.17 -2.90 5.36
CA LEU A 34 -6.11 -3.39 4.34
C LEU A 34 -6.54 -2.28 3.38
N GLY A 35 -5.67 -1.91 2.44
CA GLY A 35 -5.94 -0.90 1.40
C GLY A 35 -6.69 -1.46 0.18
N GLY A 36 -7.10 -0.56 -0.72
CA GLY A 36 -7.73 -0.94 -1.99
C GLY A 36 -9.26 -0.76 -2.00
N SER A 37 -9.92 -1.41 -2.96
CA SER A 37 -11.33 -1.21 -3.30
C SER A 37 -12.25 -1.22 -2.09
N CYS A 38 -13.17 -0.27 -2.07
CA CYS A 38 -14.19 -0.11 -1.04
C CYS A 38 -15.59 -0.07 -1.67
N GLY A 39 -16.61 0.28 -0.88
CA GLY A 39 -18.00 0.31 -1.31
C GLY A 39 -18.67 -1.04 -1.05
N ASN A 40 -19.28 -1.63 -2.08
CA ASN A 40 -20.02 -2.89 -1.96
C ASN A 40 -19.14 -4.15 -2.03
N THR A 41 -17.81 -4.00 -2.07
CA THR A 41 -16.88 -5.14 -2.09
C THR A 41 -16.83 -5.80 -0.72
N CYS A 42 -16.88 -7.13 -0.67
CA CYS A 42 -16.91 -7.91 0.57
C CYS A 42 -15.60 -8.62 0.92
N TRP A 43 -14.55 -8.48 0.09
CA TRP A 43 -13.28 -9.22 0.26
C TRP A 43 -12.65 -9.06 1.64
N ARG A 44 -12.77 -7.88 2.27
CA ARG A 44 -12.28 -7.63 3.63
C ARG A 44 -13.09 -8.46 4.64
N SER A 45 -14.39 -8.26 4.69
CA SER A 45 -15.27 -8.80 5.74
C SER A 45 -15.52 -10.30 5.61
N GLU A 46 -15.59 -10.83 4.38
CA GLU A 46 -15.94 -12.24 4.14
C GLU A 46 -14.73 -13.16 4.09
N ILE A 47 -13.57 -12.66 3.66
CA ILE A 47 -12.40 -13.52 3.37
C ILE A 47 -11.21 -13.13 4.25
N VAL A 48 -10.68 -11.92 4.08
CA VAL A 48 -9.38 -11.53 4.67
C VAL A 48 -9.47 -11.38 6.19
N ILE A 49 -10.40 -10.57 6.71
CA ILE A 49 -10.51 -10.31 8.15
C ILE A 49 -10.78 -11.60 8.94
N PRO A 50 -11.72 -12.48 8.54
CA PRO A 50 -11.90 -13.77 9.21
C PRO A 50 -10.63 -14.62 9.23
N TYR A 51 -9.86 -14.63 8.13
CA TYR A 51 -8.60 -15.36 8.06
C TYR A 51 -7.57 -14.82 9.04
N LEU A 52 -7.32 -13.50 9.02
CA LEU A 52 -6.32 -12.85 9.87
C LEU A 52 -6.64 -13.05 11.36
N LYS A 53 -7.92 -12.92 11.75
CA LYS A 53 -8.37 -13.18 13.12
C LYS A 53 -8.09 -14.60 13.57
N ARG A 54 -8.36 -15.61 12.73
CA ARG A 54 -8.11 -17.03 13.07
C ARG A 54 -6.64 -17.32 13.30
N HIS A 55 -5.73 -16.60 12.64
CA HIS A 55 -4.29 -16.78 12.74
C HIS A 55 -3.62 -15.83 13.75
N GLY A 56 -4.40 -15.01 14.47
CA GLY A 56 -3.85 -14.04 15.43
C GLY A 56 -3.06 -12.89 14.79
N ILE A 57 -3.29 -12.62 13.50
CA ILE A 57 -2.60 -11.56 12.75
C ILE A 57 -3.35 -10.24 12.97
N THR A 58 -2.62 -9.21 13.41
CA THR A 58 -3.19 -7.88 13.68
C THR A 58 -3.38 -7.10 12.38
N TYR A 59 -4.46 -6.33 12.27
CA TYR A 59 -4.76 -5.61 11.04
C TYR A 59 -5.45 -4.26 11.30
N TYR A 60 -5.31 -3.35 10.33
CA TYR A 60 -6.09 -2.13 10.26
C TYR A 60 -7.01 -2.15 9.04
N ASP A 61 -8.31 -2.00 9.32
CA ASP A 61 -9.34 -1.83 8.31
C ASP A 61 -9.73 -0.34 8.18
N PRO A 62 -9.40 0.34 7.06
CA PRO A 62 -9.82 1.71 6.81
C PRO A 62 -11.31 1.81 6.43
N GLN A 63 -11.96 0.72 6.04
CA GLN A 63 -13.37 0.74 5.63
C GLN A 63 -14.27 0.77 6.88
N ARG A 64 -14.67 1.96 7.30
CA ARG A 64 -15.56 2.18 8.44
C ARG A 64 -16.99 2.54 7.97
N PRO A 65 -18.03 2.14 8.71
CA PRO A 65 -19.42 2.43 8.35
C PRO A 65 -19.77 3.93 8.50
N VAL A 66 -19.07 4.64 9.38
CA VAL A 66 -19.24 6.08 9.62
C VAL A 66 -17.90 6.74 9.39
N TRP A 67 -17.86 7.82 8.62
CA TRP A 67 -16.65 8.59 8.38
C TRP A 67 -16.53 9.74 9.39
N SER A 68 -15.31 10.07 9.81
CA SER A 68 -14.97 11.31 10.51
C SER A 68 -13.61 11.83 10.09
N GLU A 69 -13.37 13.13 10.24
CA GLU A 69 -12.11 13.76 9.84
C GLU A 69 -10.88 13.17 10.55
N ASN A 70 -11.05 12.73 11.80
CA ASN A 70 -9.99 12.06 12.57
C ASN A 70 -9.51 10.77 11.91
N MET A 71 -10.35 10.10 11.12
CA MET A 71 -10.00 8.85 10.43
C MET A 71 -8.87 9.06 9.42
N ILE A 72 -8.73 10.26 8.84
CA ILE A 72 -7.61 10.57 7.95
C ILE A 72 -6.28 10.39 8.71
N ARG A 73 -6.19 10.96 9.92
CA ARG A 73 -4.97 10.89 10.74
C ARG A 73 -4.73 9.47 11.26
N GLU A 74 -5.79 8.78 11.66
CA GLU A 74 -5.71 7.39 12.12
C GLU A 74 -5.21 6.46 11.02
N GLU A 75 -5.70 6.64 9.79
CA GLU A 75 -5.30 5.85 8.64
C GLU A 75 -3.83 6.11 8.27
N GLN A 76 -3.39 7.37 8.25
CA GLN A 76 -1.97 7.70 8.02
C GLN A 76 -1.07 7.04 9.08
N ARG A 77 -1.46 7.12 10.35
CA ARG A 77 -0.72 6.46 11.44
C ARG A 77 -0.72 4.94 11.28
N ALA A 78 -1.84 4.34 10.88
CA ALA A 78 -1.90 2.90 10.65
C ALA A 78 -0.96 2.48 9.50
N LYS A 79 -0.90 3.24 8.41
CA LYS A 79 0.05 3.01 7.31
C LYS A 79 1.50 3.10 7.79
N GLU A 80 1.88 4.12 8.56
CA GLU A 80 3.23 4.22 9.12
C GLU A 80 3.57 3.01 10.00
N ASN A 81 2.60 2.50 10.76
CA ASN A 81 2.78 1.45 11.76
C ASN A 81 2.32 0.06 11.30
N SER A 82 2.23 -0.21 9.99
CA SER A 82 1.91 -1.55 9.46
C SER A 82 3.12 -2.22 8.78
N ARG A 83 3.28 -3.53 8.98
CA ARG A 83 4.35 -4.34 8.34
C ARG A 83 4.11 -4.55 6.85
N ILE A 84 2.87 -4.81 6.45
CA ILE A 84 2.45 -5.06 5.07
C ILE A 84 1.32 -4.10 4.70
N PHE A 85 1.38 -3.53 3.50
CA PHE A 85 0.26 -2.86 2.84
C PHE A 85 -0.33 -3.82 1.82
N LEU A 86 -1.46 -4.42 2.18
CA LEU A 86 -2.21 -5.27 1.27
C LEU A 86 -3.26 -4.42 0.57
N PHE A 87 -3.03 -4.10 -0.70
CA PHE A 87 -4.00 -3.39 -1.54
C PHE A 87 -4.71 -4.37 -2.47
N VAL A 88 -6.02 -4.52 -2.32
CA VAL A 88 -6.84 -5.37 -3.21
C VAL A 88 -7.66 -4.50 -4.15
N LEU A 89 -7.51 -4.73 -5.45
CA LEU A 89 -8.23 -4.02 -6.52
C LEU A 89 -9.29 -4.95 -7.14
N ASP A 90 -10.55 -4.66 -6.84
CA ASP A 90 -11.75 -5.30 -7.35
C ASP A 90 -12.23 -4.63 -8.66
N PRO A 91 -12.54 -5.42 -9.71
CA PRO A 91 -13.07 -4.95 -11.00
C PRO A 91 -14.32 -4.09 -10.90
N GLY A 92 -15.16 -4.37 -9.90
CA GLY A 92 -16.45 -3.72 -9.70
C GLY A 92 -16.34 -2.27 -9.22
N THR A 93 -15.13 -1.77 -9.00
CA THR A 93 -14.90 -0.40 -8.53
C THR A 93 -14.00 0.37 -9.49
N ILE A 94 -14.08 1.71 -9.47
CA ILE A 94 -13.21 2.57 -10.31
C ILE A 94 -11.76 2.56 -9.79
N ASN A 95 -11.55 2.29 -8.51
CA ASN A 95 -10.23 2.24 -7.87
C ASN A 95 -9.40 3.53 -7.96
N ALA A 96 -9.99 4.68 -8.32
CA ALA A 96 -9.24 5.91 -8.60
C ALA A 96 -8.29 6.32 -7.45
N THR A 97 -8.79 6.40 -6.22
CA THR A 97 -7.96 6.76 -5.05
C THR A 97 -6.90 5.70 -4.78
N SER A 98 -7.27 4.41 -4.84
CA SER A 98 -6.34 3.31 -4.62
C SER A 98 -5.22 3.30 -5.66
N PHE A 99 -5.50 3.59 -6.94
CA PHE A 99 -4.48 3.74 -7.98
C PHE A 99 -3.47 4.83 -7.62
N LEU A 100 -3.94 6.00 -7.17
CA LEU A 100 -3.06 7.10 -6.80
C LEU A 100 -2.17 6.75 -5.60
N GLU A 101 -2.76 6.15 -4.57
CA GLU A 101 -2.02 5.72 -3.38
C GLU A 101 -0.98 4.65 -3.69
N ILE A 102 -1.35 3.63 -4.45
CA ILE A 102 -0.44 2.56 -4.87
C ILE A 102 0.71 3.15 -5.68
N ALA A 103 0.43 4.02 -6.65
CA ALA A 103 1.46 4.66 -7.46
C ALA A 103 2.43 5.49 -6.59
N TYR A 104 1.91 6.21 -5.60
CA TYR A 104 2.70 6.97 -4.65
C TYR A 104 3.62 6.07 -3.80
N PHE A 105 3.08 5.00 -3.22
CA PHE A 105 3.86 4.08 -2.39
C PHE A 105 4.89 3.28 -3.20
N ALA A 106 4.52 2.81 -4.39
CA ALA A 106 5.43 2.14 -5.30
C ALA A 106 6.63 3.03 -5.67
N SER A 107 6.36 4.29 -6.01
CA SER A 107 7.41 5.25 -6.38
C SER A 107 8.39 5.57 -5.25
N ARG A 108 7.97 5.37 -4.00
CA ARG A 108 8.82 5.51 -2.80
C ARG A 108 9.56 4.24 -2.41
N LYS A 109 9.50 3.19 -3.23
CA LYS A 109 10.11 1.87 -2.97
C LYS A 109 9.71 1.30 -1.61
N ALA A 110 8.43 1.44 -1.24
CA ALA A 110 7.93 0.84 -0.01
C ALA A 110 7.93 -0.70 -0.15
N SER A 111 8.96 -1.35 0.41
CA SER A 111 9.12 -2.83 0.39
C SER A 111 7.96 -3.59 1.03
N LYS A 112 7.12 -2.89 1.80
CA LYS A 112 5.91 -3.41 2.43
C LYS A 112 4.68 -3.49 1.51
N LEU A 113 4.71 -2.94 0.29
CA LEU A 113 3.54 -2.89 -0.59
C LEU A 113 3.32 -4.20 -1.37
N VAL A 114 2.10 -4.73 -1.27
CA VAL A 114 1.61 -5.88 -2.06
C VAL A 114 0.29 -5.49 -2.70
N VAL A 115 0.17 -5.72 -4.01
CA VAL A 115 -1.03 -5.35 -4.77
C VAL A 115 -1.67 -6.60 -5.35
N VAL A 116 -2.97 -6.79 -5.11
CA VAL A 116 -3.77 -7.88 -5.66
C VAL A 116 -4.71 -7.31 -6.72
N PHE A 117 -4.61 -7.80 -7.96
CA PHE A 117 -5.56 -7.48 -9.02
C PHE A 117 -6.57 -8.62 -9.16
N LEU A 118 -7.79 -8.42 -8.64
CA LEU A 118 -8.84 -9.41 -8.81
C LEU A 118 -9.41 -9.37 -10.23
N GLY A 119 -9.62 -10.55 -10.80
CA GLY A 119 -10.48 -10.77 -11.96
C GLY A 119 -10.32 -9.74 -13.08
N ARG A 120 -9.09 -9.48 -13.56
CA ARG A 120 -8.78 -8.41 -14.53
C ARG A 120 -9.66 -8.44 -15.80
N HIS A 121 -10.24 -9.59 -16.13
CA HIS A 121 -11.17 -9.78 -17.23
C HIS A 121 -12.61 -9.33 -16.95
N GLU A 122 -13.06 -9.28 -15.69
CA GLU A 122 -14.44 -8.90 -15.31
C GLU A 122 -14.70 -7.39 -15.34
N TRP A 123 -13.67 -6.59 -15.66
CA TRP A 123 -13.76 -5.14 -15.71
C TRP A 123 -14.70 -4.65 -16.84
N SER A 124 -14.89 -5.46 -17.89
CA SER A 124 -15.71 -5.10 -19.06
C SER A 124 -17.19 -5.01 -18.76
N ASP A 125 -17.68 -5.88 -17.88
CA ASP A 125 -19.12 -6.11 -17.72
C ASP A 125 -19.72 -5.21 -16.63
N LYS A 126 -18.86 -4.69 -15.74
CA LYS A 126 -19.23 -3.83 -14.61
C LYS A 126 -19.03 -2.33 -14.87
N ALA A 127 -18.46 -1.96 -16.02
CA ALA A 127 -18.19 -0.58 -16.38
C ALA A 127 -19.07 -0.11 -17.56
N LEU A 128 -19.35 1.20 -17.63
CA LEU A 128 -19.93 1.78 -18.83
C LEU A 128 -18.97 1.58 -20.00
N LYS A 129 -19.50 1.18 -21.16
CA LYS A 129 -18.67 0.92 -22.36
C LYS A 129 -17.77 2.09 -22.74
N VAL A 130 -18.23 3.32 -22.50
CA VAL A 130 -17.47 4.55 -22.76
C VAL A 130 -16.25 4.72 -21.84
N ASP A 131 -16.29 4.17 -20.63
CA ASP A 131 -15.20 4.27 -19.65
C ASP A 131 -14.14 3.18 -19.82
N LEU A 132 -14.45 2.12 -20.57
CA LEU A 132 -13.56 0.96 -20.73
C LEU A 132 -12.16 1.34 -21.23
N PRO A 133 -12.00 2.20 -22.26
CA PRO A 133 -10.67 2.61 -22.71
C PRO A 133 -9.86 3.28 -21.61
N ASP A 134 -10.48 4.15 -20.81
CA ASP A 134 -9.82 4.84 -19.71
C ASP A 134 -9.43 3.89 -18.59
N ARG A 135 -10.32 2.98 -18.20
CA ARG A 135 -10.02 1.96 -17.19
C ARG A 135 -8.85 1.07 -17.60
N ILE A 136 -8.81 0.64 -18.86
CA ILE A 136 -7.71 -0.15 -19.41
C ILE A 136 -6.40 0.66 -19.37
N ARG A 137 -6.43 1.94 -19.81
CA ARG A 137 -5.26 2.83 -19.74
C ARG A 137 -4.74 2.96 -18.32
N THR A 138 -5.62 3.18 -17.34
CA THR A 138 -5.24 3.32 -15.93
C THR A 138 -4.64 2.03 -15.36
N CYS A 139 -5.22 0.86 -15.65
CA CYS A 139 -4.65 -0.42 -15.22
C CYS A 139 -3.26 -0.65 -15.79
N ASN A 140 -3.10 -0.42 -17.09
CA ASN A 140 -1.83 -0.63 -17.79
C ASN A 140 -0.75 0.32 -17.25
N LEU A 141 -1.13 1.57 -16.95
CA LEU A 141 -0.22 2.52 -16.32
C LEU A 141 0.19 2.07 -14.91
N LEU A 142 -0.77 1.64 -14.07
CA LEU A 142 -0.43 1.17 -12.72
C LEU A 142 0.49 -0.06 -12.78
N GLU A 143 0.19 -1.04 -13.63
CA GLU A 143 1.03 -2.22 -13.81
C GLU A 143 2.45 -1.84 -14.25
N ALA A 144 2.59 -0.88 -15.17
CA ALA A 144 3.91 -0.39 -15.59
C ALA A 144 4.69 0.26 -14.44
N ILE A 145 4.01 1.03 -13.57
CA ILE A 145 4.62 1.62 -12.36
C ILE A 145 5.05 0.51 -11.40
N LEU A 146 4.17 -0.45 -11.11
CA LEU A 146 4.46 -1.55 -10.17
C LEU A 146 5.63 -2.40 -10.63
N LYS A 147 5.68 -2.76 -11.93
CA LYS A 147 6.82 -3.47 -12.53
C LYS A 147 8.12 -2.68 -12.42
N ARG A 148 8.08 -1.38 -12.72
CA ARG A 148 9.26 -0.49 -12.65
C ARG A 148 9.84 -0.42 -11.24
N HIS A 149 8.99 -0.49 -10.22
CA HIS A 149 9.37 -0.41 -8.82
C HIS A 149 9.45 -1.76 -8.12
N SER A 150 9.44 -2.87 -8.87
CA SER A 150 9.53 -4.25 -8.36
C SER A 150 8.52 -4.56 -7.26
N VAL A 151 7.32 -4.00 -7.34
CA VAL A 151 6.26 -4.26 -6.36
C VAL A 151 5.62 -5.61 -6.63
N LEU A 152 5.40 -6.40 -5.56
CA LEU A 152 4.75 -7.70 -5.66
C LEU A 152 3.29 -7.54 -6.11
N MET A 153 2.97 -8.12 -7.27
CA MET A 153 1.62 -8.19 -7.81
C MET A 153 1.12 -9.62 -7.73
N LEU A 154 -0.07 -9.80 -7.15
CA LEU A 154 -0.76 -11.07 -7.01
C LEU A 154 -2.11 -11.02 -7.73
N THR A 155 -2.68 -12.19 -7.99
CA THR A 155 -3.91 -12.31 -8.77
C THR A 155 -5.10 -12.81 -7.97
N SER A 156 -4.87 -13.29 -6.75
CA SER A 156 -5.93 -13.74 -5.85
C SER A 156 -5.67 -13.35 -4.40
N ILE A 157 -6.74 -13.32 -3.61
CA ILE A 157 -6.66 -13.10 -2.16
C ILE A 157 -5.91 -14.26 -1.49
N ASN A 158 -6.06 -15.50 -1.97
CA ASN A 158 -5.40 -16.66 -1.38
C ASN A 158 -3.87 -16.56 -1.48
N GLU A 159 -3.34 -16.19 -2.66
CA GLU A 159 -1.91 -15.92 -2.83
C GLU A 159 -1.41 -14.83 -1.87
N ALA A 160 -2.24 -13.80 -1.62
CA ALA A 160 -1.89 -12.73 -0.69
C ALA A 160 -1.86 -13.20 0.76
N LEU A 161 -2.77 -14.08 1.16
CA LEU A 161 -2.79 -14.66 2.50
C LEU A 161 -1.60 -15.60 2.72
N ASP A 162 -1.24 -16.42 1.73
CA ASP A 162 -0.04 -17.26 1.77
C ASP A 162 1.24 -16.41 1.96
N PHE A 163 1.32 -15.29 1.24
CA PHE A 163 2.42 -14.33 1.40
C PHE A 163 2.43 -13.69 2.80
N VAL A 164 1.27 -13.30 3.32
CA VAL A 164 1.15 -12.74 4.68
C VAL A 164 1.65 -13.75 5.71
N ASP A 165 1.26 -15.02 5.62
CA ASP A 165 1.73 -16.06 6.55
C ASP A 165 3.25 -16.25 6.48
N GLU A 166 3.82 -16.24 5.28
CA GLU A 166 5.26 -16.33 5.09
C GLU A 166 6.02 -15.17 5.76
N LYS A 167 5.50 -13.94 5.68
CA LYS A 167 6.17 -12.75 6.22
C LYS A 167 5.89 -12.49 7.69
N ILE A 168 4.69 -12.82 8.18
CA ILE A 168 4.25 -12.48 9.53
C ILE A 168 4.45 -13.64 10.49
N ILE A 169 4.02 -14.86 10.11
CA ILE A 169 4.10 -16.03 10.98
C ILE A 169 5.49 -16.67 10.93
N ARG A 170 6.04 -16.82 9.71
CA ARG A 170 7.36 -17.44 9.51
C ARG A 170 8.52 -16.45 9.61
N ASP A 171 8.22 -15.16 9.81
CA ASP A 171 9.15 -14.03 9.96
C ASP A 171 10.24 -13.95 8.88
N LYS A 172 9.91 -14.33 7.64
CA LYS A 172 10.88 -14.22 6.54
C LYS A 172 11.09 -12.76 6.13
N PRO A 173 12.33 -12.31 5.87
CA PRO A 173 12.61 -10.93 5.47
C PRO A 173 11.96 -10.60 4.11
N PHE A 174 11.67 -9.32 3.87
CA PHE A 174 11.29 -8.82 2.54
C PHE A 174 12.51 -8.91 1.62
N ASN A 175 12.33 -9.40 0.39
CA ASN A 175 13.42 -9.40 -0.59
C ASN A 175 13.66 -7.95 -1.03
N GLU A 176 14.92 -7.50 -0.95
CA GLU A 176 15.37 -6.17 -1.40
C GLU A 176 15.37 -6.02 -2.92
#